data_AF-A0A258GF42-F1
#
_entry.id   AF-A0A258GF42-F1
#
_cell.length_a   1.000
_cell.length_b   1.000
_cell.length_c   1.000
_cell.angle_alpha   90.00
_cell.angle_beta   90.00
_cell.angle_gamma   90.00
#
_symmetry.space_group_name_H-M   'P 1'
#
loop_
_entity.id
_entity.type
_entity.pdbx_description
1 polymer ?
#
loop_
_entity_poly.entity_id
_entity_poly.type
_entity_poly.pdbx_seq_one_letter_code
_entity_poly.pdbx_strand_id
1 'polypeptide(L)'
;MSVITEKLPGIESGLSRHEFEHVMDLAYSKLQEYGYSGYDTRSGEDLEAHAIRTMELVASFGGNRLPDAAGLVALLHDVVDRSANTRSNKYQANGRSREAALVIDSFFAEAELPDHVERYVRVVSHGLIRTEIASSKHRIGVATQSAELLEGYSPDDAAAIRPMISGNYEGELPQSIWRVVQPYLDFDHMRDFVEGIDIDAIFIKGCELADNLKYPTSQRESALLQDVLEAESFYAPILEELKFDGLASLLRSRAHLVRLNKLGYSGAIEEAEERLSEIEKLGPERIISSVFGEGYCSVLPAVRGAASLSGRPPVFIGDISISDDHSGQHGHYRIKEVGSLADKILDKGNVMDIMGVTVVSSSSMSSVETFVDFISNRLNSEVTNLTPCPSPGKEHALYVQGDQDYVSLVRSKLIDSGVDRPDDMAQFVVHDTDKESLRGYKDLTVSKATFYANVDGVMVPTEVQFVTNEERSRMRDGEIMHLVYKYIRQENSLRRLRGESPLAPEDEGAIARKAVATLSGFKDRSDSMSADSYEVNQMAESYFANNWLDESDRFRVS
;
A
#
# COMPACT_ATOMS: atom_id res chain seq x y z
N MET A 1 1.75 27.60 7.10
CA MET A 1 0.55 26.83 7.47
C MET A 1 -0.69 27.24 6.67
N SER A 2 -1.01 28.53 6.49
CA SER A 2 -2.21 28.97 5.73
C SER A 2 -2.41 28.34 4.34
N VAL A 3 -1.32 28.09 3.59
CA VAL A 3 -1.37 27.41 2.27
C VAL A 3 -1.73 25.93 2.40
N ILE A 4 -1.34 25.26 3.50
CA ILE A 4 -1.61 23.84 3.75
C ILE A 4 -3.05 23.66 4.24
N THR A 5 -3.53 24.55 5.11
CA THR A 5 -4.91 24.53 5.61
C THR A 5 -5.92 24.90 4.52
N GLU A 6 -5.54 25.71 3.52
CA GLU A 6 -6.32 25.96 2.29
C GLU A 6 -6.53 24.70 1.43
N LYS A 7 -5.71 23.67 1.60
CA LYS A 7 -5.68 22.46 0.77
C LYS A 7 -6.31 21.24 1.45
N LEU A 8 -6.69 21.34 2.72
CA LEU A 8 -7.44 20.32 3.46
C LEU A 8 -8.95 20.47 3.12
N PRO A 9 -9.70 19.36 2.98
CA PRO A 9 -11.12 19.39 2.60
C PRO A 9 -11.99 20.22 3.56
N GLY A 10 -13.17 20.60 3.04
CA GLY A 10 -14.15 21.47 3.70
C GLY A 10 -14.42 21.07 5.14
N ILE A 11 -14.19 22.04 6.03
CA ILE A 11 -14.46 21.98 7.45
C ILE A 11 -15.98 21.89 7.69
N GLU A 12 -16.49 20.67 7.78
CA GLU A 12 -17.77 20.37 8.43
C GLU A 12 -17.55 19.43 9.63
N SER A 13 -16.39 19.54 10.28
CA SER A 13 -15.97 18.79 11.47
C SER A 13 -15.87 19.72 12.70
N GLY A 14 -15.75 19.19 13.92
CA GLY A 14 -16.04 19.85 15.21
C GLY A 14 -15.26 21.11 15.61
N LEU A 15 -14.38 21.62 14.73
CA LEU A 15 -13.67 22.90 14.86
C LEU A 15 -13.98 23.75 13.62
N SER A 16 -14.24 25.05 13.79
CA SER A 16 -14.29 25.97 12.64
C SER A 16 -12.93 26.08 11.97
N ARG A 17 -12.91 26.54 10.70
CA ARG A 17 -11.68 26.73 9.92
C ARG A 17 -10.59 27.48 10.68
N HIS A 18 -11.01 28.57 11.32
CA HIS A 18 -10.11 29.47 12.02
C HIS A 18 -9.54 28.83 13.29
N GLU A 19 -10.37 28.08 14.02
CA GLU A 19 -9.93 27.33 15.19
C GLU A 19 -8.95 26.22 14.79
N PHE A 20 -9.23 25.48 13.72
CA PHE A 20 -8.32 24.46 13.22
C PHE A 20 -6.98 25.05 12.74
N GLU A 21 -7.00 26.16 12.01
CA GLU A 21 -5.78 26.89 11.61
C GLU A 21 -4.96 27.32 12.84
N HIS A 22 -5.61 27.84 13.88
CA HIS A 22 -4.94 28.24 15.11
C HIS A 22 -4.28 27.05 15.82
N VAL A 23 -4.99 25.93 15.95
CA VAL A 23 -4.46 24.71 16.60
C VAL A 23 -3.31 24.12 15.79
N MET A 24 -3.39 24.12 14.46
CA MET A 24 -2.29 23.68 13.58
C MET A 24 -1.05 24.55 13.75
N ASP A 25 -1.21 25.88 13.82
CA ASP A 25 -0.11 26.82 14.07
C ASP A 25 0.52 26.59 15.45
N LEU A 26 -0.31 26.32 16.47
CA LEU A 26 0.18 25.97 17.80
C LEU A 26 0.96 24.65 17.79
N ALA A 27 0.41 23.59 17.18
CA ALA A 27 1.08 22.30 17.07
C ALA A 27 2.44 22.43 16.36
N TYR A 28 2.49 23.21 15.28
CA TYR A 28 3.73 23.53 14.58
C TYR A 28 4.71 24.31 15.46
N SER A 29 4.25 25.31 16.20
CA SER A 29 5.09 26.05 17.16
C SER A 29 5.66 25.13 18.24
N LYS A 30 4.90 24.17 18.73
CA LYS A 30 5.33 23.19 19.75
C LYS A 30 6.35 22.20 19.19
N LEU A 31 6.16 21.75 17.95
CA LEU A 31 7.17 20.99 17.22
C LEU A 31 8.50 21.76 17.11
N GLN A 32 8.45 23.06 16.78
CA GLN A 32 9.64 23.91 16.71
C GLN A 32 10.28 24.12 18.08
N GLU A 33 9.49 24.38 19.12
CA GLU A 33 9.96 24.50 20.50
C GLU A 33 10.80 23.28 20.90
N TYR A 34 10.29 22.07 20.63
CA TYR A 34 11.03 20.84 20.85
C TYR A 34 12.26 20.72 19.94
N GLY A 35 12.12 20.92 18.63
CA GLY A 35 13.19 20.72 17.65
C GLY A 35 14.39 21.64 17.83
N TYR A 36 14.17 22.87 18.29
CA TYR A 36 15.21 23.89 18.49
C TYR A 36 15.69 23.99 19.94
N SER A 37 15.14 23.19 20.86
CA SER A 37 15.57 23.12 22.27
C SER A 37 17.02 22.67 22.46
N GLY A 38 17.66 22.10 21.42
CA GLY A 38 19.00 21.52 21.49
C GLY A 38 19.05 20.15 22.17
N TYR A 39 17.90 19.59 22.56
CA TYR A 39 17.82 18.25 23.12
C TYR A 39 17.88 17.17 22.04
N ASP A 40 17.31 17.38 20.86
CA ASP A 40 17.34 16.41 19.75
C ASP A 40 18.71 16.33 19.07
N THR A 41 19.07 15.14 18.59
CA THR A 41 20.24 14.87 17.74
C THR A 41 19.99 15.19 16.27
N ARG A 42 18.72 15.17 15.83
CA ARG A 42 18.36 15.73 14.51
C ARG A 42 18.40 17.25 14.59
N SER A 43 18.72 17.92 13.49
CA SER A 43 18.52 19.36 13.43
C SER A 43 17.02 19.67 13.56
N GLY A 44 16.66 20.79 14.18
CA GLY A 44 15.27 21.24 14.25
C GLY A 44 14.62 21.31 12.86
N GLU A 45 15.41 21.69 11.84
CA GLU A 45 14.99 21.73 10.44
C GLU A 45 14.63 20.34 9.88
N ASP A 46 15.40 19.29 10.20
CA ASP A 46 15.14 17.92 9.73
C ASP A 46 13.90 17.32 10.41
N LEU A 47 13.75 17.57 11.72
CA LEU A 47 12.56 17.17 12.48
C LEU A 47 11.29 17.81 11.91
N GLU A 48 11.34 19.11 11.66
CA GLU A 48 10.23 19.87 11.09
C GLU A 48 9.87 19.37 9.69
N ALA A 49 10.87 19.22 8.82
CA ALA A 49 10.65 18.77 7.45
C ALA A 49 10.06 17.35 7.40
N HIS A 50 10.49 16.45 8.29
CA HIS A 50 9.92 15.11 8.41
C HIS A 50 8.43 15.16 8.81
N ALA A 51 8.08 15.90 9.86
CA ALA A 51 6.70 16.01 10.32
C ALA A 51 5.77 16.61 9.24
N ILE A 52 6.23 17.65 8.53
CA ILE A 52 5.47 18.25 7.42
C ILE A 52 5.25 17.24 6.30
N ARG A 53 6.29 16.51 5.86
CA ARG A 53 6.15 15.51 4.79
C ARG A 53 5.21 14.36 5.18
N THR A 54 5.28 13.91 6.44
CA THR A 54 4.35 12.90 6.97
C THR A 54 2.91 13.39 6.96
N MET A 55 2.66 14.62 7.43
CA MET A 55 1.34 15.25 7.39
C MET A 55 0.82 15.42 5.94
N GLU A 56 1.67 15.79 4.99
CA GLU A 56 1.29 15.89 3.57
C GLU A 56 0.87 14.53 2.99
N LEU A 57 1.56 13.45 3.35
CA LEU A 57 1.17 12.10 2.96
C LEU A 57 -0.18 11.73 3.58
N VAL A 58 -0.38 12.02 4.87
CA VAL A 58 -1.66 11.79 5.56
C VAL A 58 -2.80 12.53 4.87
N ALA A 59 -2.61 13.80 4.52
CA ALA A 59 -3.60 14.58 3.80
C ALA A 59 -3.85 14.08 2.37
N SER A 60 -2.80 13.63 1.67
CA SER A 60 -2.90 13.14 0.28
C SER A 60 -3.66 11.82 0.17
N PHE A 61 -3.42 10.89 1.12
CA PHE A 61 -4.01 9.56 1.13
C PHE A 61 -5.29 9.44 1.98
N GLY A 62 -5.45 10.32 2.98
CA GLY A 62 -6.56 10.27 3.94
C GLY A 62 -7.89 10.67 3.31
N GLY A 63 -7.86 11.65 2.38
CA GLY A 63 -9.04 12.07 1.64
C GLY A 63 -10.22 12.40 2.57
N ASN A 64 -11.37 11.78 2.32
CA ASN A 64 -12.56 11.90 3.17
C ASN A 64 -12.70 10.76 4.19
N ARG A 65 -11.64 9.97 4.41
CA ARG A 65 -11.65 8.81 5.33
C ARG A 65 -11.11 9.15 6.72
N LEU A 66 -10.41 10.26 6.88
CA LEU A 66 -9.80 10.67 8.14
C LEU A 66 -10.27 12.06 8.55
N PRO A 67 -10.51 12.29 9.86
CA PRO A 67 -10.83 13.61 10.35
C PRO A 67 -9.62 14.54 10.25
N ASP A 68 -9.86 15.84 10.20
CA ASP A 68 -8.79 16.84 10.05
C ASP A 68 -7.74 16.77 11.17
N ALA A 69 -8.15 16.33 12.36
CA ALA A 69 -7.25 16.13 13.50
C ALA A 69 -6.20 15.01 13.27
N ALA A 70 -6.37 14.13 12.28
CA ALA A 70 -5.32 13.19 11.87
C ALA A 70 -4.05 13.94 11.41
N GLY A 71 -4.22 15.11 10.79
CA GLY A 71 -3.11 15.99 10.41
C GLY A 71 -2.36 16.55 11.63
N LEU A 72 -3.08 16.90 12.70
CA LEU A 72 -2.48 17.33 13.98
C LEU A 72 -1.63 16.21 14.60
N VAL A 73 -2.19 15.00 14.65
CA VAL A 73 -1.48 13.82 15.17
C VAL A 73 -0.24 13.53 14.32
N ALA A 74 -0.36 13.61 13.00
CA ALA A 74 0.77 13.44 12.08
C ALA A 74 1.85 14.52 12.25
N LEU A 75 1.49 15.76 12.57
CA LEU A 75 2.46 16.83 12.80
C LEU A 75 3.22 16.65 14.14
N LEU A 76 2.52 16.14 15.16
CA LEU A 76 3.08 15.95 16.50
C LEU A 76 3.69 14.56 16.74
N HIS A 77 3.56 13.63 15.78
CA HIS A 77 3.86 12.20 15.96
C HIS A 77 5.23 11.93 16.59
N ASP A 78 6.27 12.62 16.14
CA ASP A 78 7.65 12.39 16.58
C ASP A 78 7.86 12.90 18.01
N VAL A 79 7.21 14.00 18.39
CA VAL A 79 7.24 14.54 19.77
C VAL A 79 6.44 13.63 20.70
N VAL A 80 5.29 13.14 20.25
CA VAL A 80 4.47 12.16 20.97
C VAL A 80 5.25 10.87 21.25
N ASP A 81 5.88 10.27 20.24
CA ASP A 81 6.68 9.05 20.43
C ASP A 81 7.76 9.27 21.50
N ARG A 82 8.52 10.36 21.39
CA ARG A 82 9.60 10.69 22.34
C ARG A 82 9.10 10.94 23.75
N SER A 83 7.92 11.54 23.89
CA SER A 83 7.30 11.79 25.21
C SER A 83 6.98 10.48 25.93
N ALA A 84 6.53 9.46 25.19
CA ALA A 84 6.16 8.17 25.76
C ALA A 84 7.36 7.23 25.95
N ASN A 85 8.43 7.42 25.19
CA ASN A 85 9.59 6.55 25.17
C ASN A 85 10.60 6.85 26.30
N THR A 86 10.09 6.92 27.53
CA THR A 86 10.82 7.36 28.74
C THR A 86 11.91 6.39 29.20
N ARG A 87 12.00 5.17 28.65
CA ARG A 87 12.97 4.14 29.05
C ARG A 87 14.01 3.80 27.99
N SER A 88 13.92 4.38 26.80
CA SER A 88 14.96 4.24 25.78
C SER A 88 16.20 5.02 26.19
N ASN A 89 17.37 4.37 26.22
CA ASN A 89 18.65 5.03 26.48
C ASN A 89 18.90 6.21 25.52
N LYS A 90 18.39 6.13 24.28
CA LYS A 90 18.46 7.20 23.26
C LYS A 90 17.67 8.45 23.67
N TYR A 91 16.53 8.29 24.34
CA TYR A 91 15.59 9.37 24.67
C TYR A 91 15.67 9.81 26.14
N GLN A 92 16.24 8.98 27.02
CA GLN A 92 16.66 9.42 28.36
C GLN A 92 17.91 10.28 28.32
N ALA A 93 18.82 10.03 27.37
CA ALA A 93 20.01 10.83 27.19
C ALA A 93 19.64 12.31 27.03
N ASN A 94 20.17 13.14 27.93
CA ASN A 94 19.98 14.59 27.97
C ASN A 94 18.55 15.08 28.25
N GLY A 95 17.62 14.26 28.74
CA GLY A 95 16.28 14.71 29.15
C GLY A 95 15.26 14.91 28.01
N ARG A 96 15.55 14.41 26.80
CA ARG A 96 14.70 14.54 25.60
C ARG A 96 13.25 14.12 25.83
N SER A 97 13.05 12.95 26.42
CA SER A 97 11.69 12.44 26.67
C SER A 97 10.89 13.32 27.63
N ARG A 98 11.55 13.88 28.66
CA ARG A 98 10.91 14.81 29.59
C ARG A 98 10.52 16.11 28.90
N GLU A 99 11.39 16.65 28.05
CA GLU A 99 11.10 17.86 27.30
C GLU A 99 9.93 17.65 26.33
N ALA A 100 9.94 16.54 25.59
CA ALA A 100 8.85 16.16 24.70
C ALA A 100 7.51 16.07 25.46
N ALA A 101 7.51 15.48 26.66
CA ALA A 101 6.32 15.41 27.50
C ALA A 101 5.83 16.81 27.93
N LEU A 102 6.73 17.71 28.35
CA LEU A 102 6.37 19.09 28.69
C LEU A 102 5.76 19.86 27.51
N VAL A 103 6.36 19.70 26.33
CA VAL A 103 5.86 20.33 25.09
C VAL A 103 4.46 19.82 24.74
N ILE A 104 4.23 18.49 24.80
CA ILE A 104 2.91 17.90 24.55
C ILE A 104 1.89 18.31 25.61
N ASP A 105 2.25 18.32 26.89
CA ASP A 105 1.35 18.78 27.96
C ASP A 105 0.96 20.25 27.77
N SER A 106 1.92 21.10 27.37
CA SER A 106 1.65 22.51 27.08
C SER A 106 0.77 22.69 25.85
N PHE A 107 0.94 21.86 24.81
CA PHE A 107 0.06 21.86 23.64
C PHE A 107 -1.39 21.62 24.07
N PHE A 108 -1.67 20.55 24.82
CA PHE A 108 -3.04 20.25 25.24
C PHE A 108 -3.61 21.28 26.21
N ALA A 109 -2.78 21.92 27.03
CA ALA A 109 -3.23 23.00 27.91
C ALA A 109 -3.60 24.30 27.15
N GLU A 110 -2.95 24.56 26.01
CA GLU A 110 -3.10 25.79 25.22
C GLU A 110 -4.06 25.63 24.02
N ALA A 111 -4.24 24.41 23.50
CA ALA A 111 -4.96 24.18 22.24
C ALA A 111 -6.48 24.36 22.32
N GLU A 112 -7.06 24.44 23.52
CA GLU A 112 -8.50 24.62 23.76
C GLU A 112 -9.39 23.70 22.89
N LEU A 113 -8.96 22.45 22.72
CA LEU A 113 -9.65 21.47 21.87
C LEU A 113 -11.01 21.07 22.47
N PRO A 114 -12.06 20.89 21.65
CA PRO A 114 -13.28 20.22 22.09
C PRO A 114 -12.96 18.80 22.59
N ASP A 115 -13.65 18.36 23.66
CA ASP A 115 -13.40 17.07 24.33
C ASP A 115 -13.27 15.88 23.37
N HIS A 116 -14.11 15.82 22.34
CA HIS A 116 -14.09 14.72 21.36
C HIS A 116 -12.86 14.77 20.44
N VAL A 117 -12.39 15.96 20.07
CA VAL A 117 -11.16 16.16 19.28
C VAL A 117 -9.93 15.88 20.14
N GLU A 118 -9.89 16.39 21.37
CA GLU A 118 -8.80 16.10 22.30
C GLU A 118 -8.67 14.58 22.55
N ARG A 119 -9.80 13.93 22.82
CA ARG A 119 -9.88 12.47 22.99
C ARG A 119 -9.35 11.74 21.75
N TYR A 120 -9.78 12.12 20.56
CA TYR A 120 -9.27 11.54 19.31
C TYR A 120 -7.75 11.69 19.21
N VAL A 121 -7.22 12.91 19.36
CA VAL A 121 -5.78 13.18 19.24
C VAL A 121 -5.00 12.31 20.23
N ARG A 122 -5.42 12.25 21.50
CA ARG A 122 -4.74 11.45 22.53
C ARG A 122 -4.75 9.95 22.23
N VAL A 123 -5.91 9.40 21.85
CA VAL A 123 -6.05 7.96 21.61
C VAL A 123 -5.28 7.53 20.36
N VAL A 124 -5.36 8.29 19.27
CA VAL A 124 -4.60 7.97 18.04
C VAL A 124 -3.10 8.14 18.27
N SER A 125 -2.67 9.21 18.96
CA SER A 125 -1.28 9.39 19.40
C SER A 125 -0.74 8.20 20.20
N HIS A 126 -1.54 7.66 21.13
CA HIS A 126 -1.17 6.44 21.85
C HIS A 126 -1.10 5.21 20.93
N GLY A 127 -2.03 5.13 19.97
CA GLY A 127 -2.01 4.13 18.92
C GLY A 127 -0.70 4.12 18.12
N LEU A 128 -0.08 5.27 17.85
CA LEU A 128 1.19 5.33 17.12
C LEU A 128 2.28 4.51 17.81
N ILE A 129 2.43 4.68 19.12
CA ILE A 129 3.42 3.98 19.95
C ILE A 129 3.16 2.47 19.94
N ARG A 130 1.89 2.07 20.12
CA ARG A 130 1.49 0.65 20.10
C ARG A 130 1.73 0.00 18.74
N THR A 131 1.51 0.75 17.67
CA THR A 131 1.76 0.31 16.29
C THR A 131 3.25 0.02 16.07
N GLU A 132 4.13 0.92 16.53
CA GLU A 132 5.57 0.73 16.46
C GLU A 132 6.06 -0.47 17.29
N ILE A 133 5.47 -0.70 18.47
CA ILE A 133 5.74 -1.90 19.27
C ILE A 133 5.34 -3.17 18.51
N ALA A 134 4.16 -3.17 17.89
CA ALA A 134 3.64 -4.32 17.17
C ALA A 134 4.47 -4.63 15.93
N SER A 135 4.81 -3.62 15.12
CA SER A 135 5.65 -3.79 13.94
C SER A 135 7.04 -4.31 14.32
N SER A 136 7.63 -3.80 15.40
CA SER A 136 8.91 -4.28 15.90
C SER A 136 8.86 -5.74 16.36
N LYS A 137 7.80 -6.13 17.09
CA LYS A 137 7.60 -7.53 17.48
C LYS A 137 7.43 -8.45 16.27
N HIS A 138 6.64 -8.03 15.29
CA HIS A 138 6.46 -8.75 14.04
C HIS A 138 7.82 -8.95 13.34
N ARG A 139 8.58 -7.86 13.12
CA ARG A 139 9.92 -7.91 12.52
C ARG A 139 10.89 -8.85 13.26
N ILE A 140 10.84 -8.89 14.59
CA ILE A 140 11.67 -9.81 15.38
C ILE A 140 11.27 -11.27 15.12
N GLY A 141 9.97 -11.57 15.05
CA GLY A 141 9.49 -12.91 14.69
C GLY A 141 9.93 -13.32 13.28
N VAL A 142 9.86 -12.37 12.36
CA VAL A 142 10.33 -12.48 10.97
C VAL A 142 11.82 -12.80 10.86
N ALA A 143 12.66 -12.18 11.70
CA ALA A 143 14.11 -12.40 11.69
C ALA A 143 14.49 -13.88 11.85
N THR A 144 13.70 -14.64 12.62
CA THR A 144 13.93 -16.08 12.82
C THR A 144 13.59 -16.88 11.56
N GLN A 145 12.52 -16.55 10.85
CA GLN A 145 12.09 -17.28 9.66
C GLN A 145 12.94 -16.93 8.43
N SER A 146 13.30 -15.65 8.26
CA SER A 146 14.14 -15.24 7.13
C SER A 146 15.57 -15.77 7.22
N ALA A 147 16.03 -16.13 8.42
CA ALA A 147 17.27 -16.87 8.59
C ALA A 147 17.24 -18.27 7.94
N GLU A 148 16.06 -18.89 7.84
CA GLU A 148 15.88 -20.19 7.17
C GLU A 148 15.80 -20.08 5.64
N LEU A 149 15.42 -18.90 5.12
CA LEU A 149 15.29 -18.61 3.67
C LEU A 149 16.61 -18.28 2.98
N LEU A 150 17.67 -18.05 3.75
CA LEU A 150 18.99 -17.73 3.24
C LEU A 150 19.67 -19.01 2.73
N GLU A 151 19.60 -19.23 1.41
CA GLU A 151 20.36 -20.30 0.75
C GLU A 151 21.84 -20.28 1.15
N GLY A 152 22.34 -21.39 1.68
CA GLY A 152 23.75 -21.57 2.01
C GLY A 152 24.22 -21.01 3.36
N TYR A 153 23.31 -20.48 4.18
CA TYR A 153 23.62 -19.97 5.52
C TYR A 153 23.51 -21.09 6.55
N SER A 154 24.58 -21.33 7.30
CA SER A 154 24.60 -22.25 8.43
C SER A 154 23.80 -21.66 9.62
N PRO A 155 23.45 -22.48 10.64
CA PRO A 155 22.88 -21.98 11.89
C PRO A 155 23.71 -20.87 12.56
N ASP A 156 25.04 -20.87 12.35
CA ASP A 156 25.93 -19.83 12.85
C ASP A 156 25.74 -18.50 12.10
N ASP A 157 25.44 -18.55 10.80
CA ASP A 157 25.16 -17.37 10.01
C ASP A 157 23.76 -16.79 10.34
N ALA A 158 22.78 -17.65 10.61
CA ALA A 158 21.47 -17.24 11.15
C ALA A 158 21.61 -16.47 12.48
N ALA A 159 22.49 -16.93 13.36
CA ALA A 159 22.81 -16.24 14.62
C ALA A 159 23.50 -14.88 14.37
N ALA A 160 24.31 -14.76 13.32
CA ALA A 160 24.98 -13.51 12.95
C ALA A 160 24.02 -12.45 12.34
N ILE A 161 22.95 -12.87 11.66
CA ILE A 161 21.99 -11.98 11.00
C ILE A 161 20.92 -11.45 11.96
N ARG A 162 20.55 -12.23 12.97
CA ARG A 162 19.53 -11.82 13.93
C ARG A 162 19.79 -10.43 14.53
N PRO A 163 21.00 -10.08 15.03
CA PRO A 163 21.30 -8.73 15.50
C PRO A 163 21.14 -7.63 14.44
N MET A 164 21.32 -7.96 13.16
CA MET A 164 21.18 -7.02 12.04
C MET A 164 19.71 -6.68 11.75
N ILE A 165 18.79 -7.62 12.01
CA ILE A 165 17.34 -7.46 11.79
C ILE A 165 16.61 -7.00 13.06
N SER A 166 17.04 -7.48 14.23
CA SER A 166 16.34 -7.25 15.50
C SER A 166 16.99 -6.20 16.40
N GLY A 167 18.22 -5.78 16.13
CA GLY A 167 19.04 -5.01 17.07
C GLY A 167 19.62 -3.72 16.52
N ASN A 168 20.50 -3.11 17.32
CA ASN A 168 21.20 -1.87 17.00
C ASN A 168 22.53 -2.13 16.29
N TYR A 169 22.53 -2.96 15.25
CA TYR A 169 23.75 -3.25 14.51
C TYR A 169 24.27 -1.97 13.82
N GLU A 170 25.55 -1.65 13.99
CA GLU A 170 26.18 -0.42 13.46
C GLU A 170 27.10 -0.68 12.25
N GLY A 171 27.32 -1.93 11.87
CA GLY A 171 28.15 -2.27 10.71
C GLY A 171 27.40 -2.16 9.38
N GLU A 172 28.16 -2.33 8.29
CA GLU A 172 27.61 -2.51 6.94
C GLU A 172 26.91 -3.86 6.81
N LEU A 173 25.81 -3.88 6.07
CA LEU A 173 25.06 -5.10 5.81
C LEU A 173 25.48 -5.74 4.48
N PRO A 174 25.84 -7.04 4.48
CA PRO A 174 26.09 -7.78 3.25
C PRO A 174 24.89 -7.70 2.28
N GLN A 175 25.18 -7.64 0.97
CA GLN A 175 24.14 -7.61 -0.08
C GLN A 175 23.17 -8.80 -0.01
N SER A 176 23.62 -9.98 0.46
CA SER A 176 22.76 -11.14 0.65
C SER A 176 21.59 -10.85 1.60
N ILE A 177 21.78 -10.04 2.64
CA ILE A 177 20.72 -9.69 3.60
C ILE A 177 19.65 -8.83 2.94
N TRP A 178 20.07 -7.90 2.07
CA TRP A 178 19.15 -7.08 1.28
C TRP A 178 18.33 -7.88 0.24
N ARG A 179 18.73 -9.10 -0.11
CA ARG A 179 17.99 -9.97 -1.05
C ARG A 179 16.90 -10.80 -0.40
N VAL A 180 17.07 -11.23 0.85
CA VAL A 180 16.43 -12.49 1.29
C VAL A 180 15.21 -12.31 2.19
N VAL A 181 15.07 -11.19 2.88
CA VAL A 181 14.09 -11.09 3.95
C VAL A 181 12.77 -10.53 3.41
N GLN A 182 11.94 -11.33 2.70
CA GLN A 182 10.51 -11.01 2.58
C GLN A 182 9.76 -11.79 3.67
N PRO A 183 9.18 -11.10 4.64
CA PRO A 183 8.62 -11.81 5.76
C PRO A 183 7.33 -12.54 5.41
N TYR A 184 7.13 -13.68 6.09
CA TYR A 184 5.92 -14.46 5.98
C TYR A 184 4.75 -13.65 6.54
N LEU A 185 3.63 -13.60 5.81
CA LEU A 185 2.45 -12.90 6.32
C LEU A 185 1.90 -13.69 7.52
N ASP A 186 1.73 -13.03 8.66
CA ASP A 186 1.11 -13.63 9.85
C ASP A 186 -0.30 -13.05 10.01
N PHE A 187 -1.28 -13.72 9.39
CA PHE A 187 -2.66 -13.25 9.39
C PHE A 187 -3.24 -13.15 10.81
N ASP A 188 -2.89 -14.05 11.71
CA ASP A 188 -3.42 -14.05 13.07
C ASP A 188 -2.84 -12.87 13.87
N HIS A 189 -1.53 -12.64 13.78
CA HIS A 189 -0.91 -11.47 14.40
C HIS A 189 -1.47 -10.15 13.86
N MET A 190 -1.67 -10.06 12.54
CA MET A 190 -2.25 -8.87 11.90
C MET A 190 -3.67 -8.61 12.41
N ARG A 191 -4.54 -9.63 12.48
CA ARG A 191 -5.91 -9.50 13.00
C ARG A 191 -5.90 -9.04 14.46
N ASP A 192 -5.19 -9.77 15.32
CA ASP A 192 -5.16 -9.50 16.77
C ASP A 192 -4.66 -8.08 17.06
N PHE A 193 -3.68 -7.61 16.29
CA PHE A 193 -3.19 -6.25 16.37
C PHE A 193 -4.24 -5.22 15.94
N VAL A 194 -4.86 -5.43 14.77
CA VAL A 194 -5.83 -4.48 14.24
C VAL A 194 -7.07 -4.39 15.13
N GLU A 195 -7.65 -5.48 15.62
CA GLU A 195 -8.83 -5.45 16.51
C GLU A 195 -8.67 -4.49 17.70
N GLY A 196 -7.46 -4.41 18.26
CA GLY A 196 -7.16 -3.62 19.46
C GLY A 196 -6.66 -2.19 19.23
N ILE A 197 -6.65 -1.66 18.01
CA ILE A 197 -6.03 -0.36 17.69
C ILE A 197 -6.84 0.48 16.71
N ASP A 198 -6.76 1.80 16.82
CA ASP A 198 -7.32 2.72 15.82
C ASP A 198 -6.59 2.62 14.48
N ILE A 199 -7.37 2.52 13.39
CA ILE A 199 -6.83 2.38 12.04
C ILE A 199 -6.04 3.63 11.64
N ASP A 200 -6.49 4.80 12.09
CA ASP A 200 -5.85 6.09 11.86
C ASP A 200 -4.40 6.08 12.32
N ALA A 201 -4.08 5.39 13.43
CA ALA A 201 -2.71 5.25 13.90
C ALA A 201 -1.85 4.39 12.96
N ILE A 202 -2.38 3.27 12.47
CA ILE A 202 -1.71 2.41 11.49
C ILE A 202 -1.45 3.19 10.20
N PHE A 203 -2.45 3.95 9.75
CA PHE A 203 -2.37 4.78 8.55
C PHE A 203 -1.31 5.88 8.68
N ILE A 204 -1.29 6.62 9.80
CA ILE A 204 -0.30 7.68 10.06
C ILE A 204 1.11 7.09 10.14
N LYS A 205 1.32 5.98 10.88
CA LYS A 205 2.62 5.29 10.91
C LYS A 205 3.03 4.76 9.53
N GLY A 206 2.08 4.32 8.71
CA GLY A 206 2.35 3.94 7.31
C GLY A 206 2.85 5.11 6.47
N CYS A 207 2.31 6.31 6.67
CA CYS A 207 2.79 7.53 6.02
C CYS A 207 4.18 7.93 6.53
N GLU A 208 4.42 7.89 7.83
CA GLU A 208 5.72 8.14 8.44
C GLU A 208 6.79 7.18 7.90
N LEU A 209 6.48 5.88 7.87
CA LEU A 209 7.38 4.86 7.35
C LEU A 209 7.68 5.06 5.87
N ALA A 210 6.69 5.46 5.07
CA ALA A 210 6.92 5.84 3.69
C ALA A 210 7.96 6.97 3.63
N ASP A 211 7.80 8.05 4.43
CA ASP A 211 8.77 9.14 4.49
C ASP A 211 10.17 8.64 4.88
N ASN A 212 10.29 7.83 5.93
CA ASN A 212 11.55 7.26 6.40
C ASN A 212 12.28 6.45 5.33
N LEU A 213 11.56 5.67 4.52
CA LEU A 213 12.17 4.92 3.40
C LEU A 213 12.75 5.81 2.30
N LYS A 214 12.24 7.05 2.16
CA LYS A 214 12.74 8.02 1.18
C LYS A 214 13.81 8.95 1.79
N TYR A 215 13.63 9.33 3.06
CA TYR A 215 14.49 10.22 3.81
C TYR A 215 14.83 9.56 5.16
N PRO A 216 15.82 8.64 5.18
CA PRO A 216 16.12 7.87 6.38
C PRO A 216 16.53 8.75 7.55
N THR A 217 15.88 8.55 8.70
CA THR A 217 16.15 9.30 9.93
C THR A 217 17.39 8.78 10.69
N SER A 218 17.97 7.68 10.23
CA SER A 218 19.16 7.02 10.79
C SER A 218 20.12 6.66 9.66
N GLN A 219 21.42 6.86 9.88
CA GLN A 219 22.48 6.44 8.96
C GLN A 219 22.82 4.94 9.08
N ARG A 220 22.29 4.25 10.11
CA ARG A 220 22.52 2.82 10.30
C ARG A 220 21.75 2.02 9.26
N GLU A 221 22.47 1.21 8.48
CA GLU A 221 21.87 0.33 7.47
C GLU A 221 20.86 -0.66 8.04
N SER A 222 21.10 -1.15 9.26
CA SER A 222 20.15 -2.02 9.97
C SER A 222 18.82 -1.34 10.27
N ALA A 223 18.81 -0.04 10.61
CA ALA A 223 17.55 0.70 10.81
C ALA A 223 16.77 0.81 9.49
N LEU A 224 17.46 1.14 8.40
CA LEU A 224 16.84 1.21 7.08
C LEU A 224 16.32 -0.16 6.62
N LEU A 225 17.05 -1.25 6.90
CA LEU A 225 16.55 -2.60 6.65
C LEU A 225 15.29 -2.87 7.49
N GLN A 226 15.29 -2.51 8.78
CA GLN A 226 14.12 -2.70 9.65
C GLN A 226 12.87 -2.02 9.08
N ASP A 227 13.00 -0.78 8.60
CA ASP A 227 11.92 -0.05 7.93
C ASP A 227 11.42 -0.79 6.68
N VAL A 228 12.33 -1.30 5.85
CA VAL A 228 11.99 -2.10 4.65
C VAL A 228 11.17 -3.35 5.03
N LEU A 229 11.57 -4.06 6.08
CA LEU A 229 10.89 -5.28 6.51
C LEU A 229 9.49 -5.01 7.03
N GLU A 230 9.37 -4.01 7.90
CA GLU A 230 8.08 -3.60 8.43
C GLU A 230 7.14 -3.12 7.32
N ALA A 231 7.66 -2.37 6.34
CA ALA A 231 6.86 -1.92 5.20
C ALA A 231 6.32 -3.11 4.39
N GLU A 232 7.16 -4.11 4.08
CA GLU A 232 6.80 -5.20 3.18
C GLU A 232 5.88 -6.27 3.80
N SER A 233 5.96 -6.50 5.11
CA SER A 233 5.22 -7.58 5.77
C SER A 233 4.20 -7.19 6.81
N PHE A 234 4.28 -5.97 7.34
CA PHE A 234 3.36 -5.51 8.37
C PHE A 234 2.47 -4.42 7.82
N TYR A 235 3.04 -3.27 7.49
CA TYR A 235 2.24 -2.09 7.12
C TYR A 235 1.56 -2.25 5.76
N ALA A 236 2.29 -2.55 4.68
CA ALA A 236 1.67 -2.61 3.36
C ALA A 236 0.59 -3.71 3.25
N PRO A 237 0.77 -4.93 3.80
CA PRO A 237 -0.30 -5.93 3.83
C PRO A 237 -1.54 -5.48 4.61
N ILE A 238 -1.37 -4.93 5.82
CA ILE A 238 -2.50 -4.41 6.61
C ILE A 238 -3.23 -3.28 5.87
N LEU A 239 -2.49 -2.35 5.28
CA LEU A 239 -3.05 -1.21 4.56
C LEU A 239 -3.79 -1.61 3.29
N GLU A 240 -3.33 -2.65 2.58
CA GLU A 240 -4.04 -3.24 1.43
C GLU A 240 -5.39 -3.82 1.87
N GLU A 241 -5.44 -4.54 2.99
CA GLU A 241 -6.70 -5.08 3.53
C GLU A 241 -7.66 -4.00 4.02
N LEU A 242 -7.12 -2.91 4.58
CA LEU A 242 -7.86 -1.70 4.97
C LEU A 242 -8.21 -0.79 3.76
N LYS A 243 -7.97 -1.27 2.54
CA LYS A 243 -8.29 -0.61 1.26
C LYS A 243 -7.57 0.73 1.04
N PHE A 244 -6.42 0.92 1.68
CA PHE A 244 -5.47 2.00 1.41
C PHE A 244 -4.45 1.59 0.35
N ASP A 245 -4.96 1.13 -0.81
CA ASP A 245 -4.16 0.51 -1.89
C ASP A 245 -3.01 1.41 -2.36
N GLY A 246 -3.25 2.73 -2.45
CA GLY A 246 -2.24 3.69 -2.86
C GLY A 246 -1.06 3.79 -1.87
N LEU A 247 -1.33 3.84 -0.56
CA LEU A 247 -0.28 3.91 0.46
C LEU A 247 0.48 2.60 0.56
N ALA A 248 -0.22 1.46 0.49
CA ALA A 248 0.39 0.14 0.44
C ALA A 248 1.32 -0.01 -0.78
N SER A 249 0.89 0.49 -1.95
CA SER A 249 1.70 0.50 -3.19
C SER A 249 2.94 1.39 -3.06
N LEU A 250 2.78 2.59 -2.48
CA LEU A 250 3.90 3.51 -2.23
C LEU A 250 4.96 2.89 -1.30
N LEU A 251 4.53 2.30 -0.18
CA LEU A 251 5.42 1.65 0.77
C LEU A 251 6.26 0.56 0.12
N ARG A 252 5.61 -0.32 -0.66
CA ARG A 252 6.31 -1.38 -1.41
C ARG A 252 7.30 -0.81 -2.41
N SER A 253 6.88 0.17 -3.19
CA SER A 253 7.76 0.83 -4.16
C SER A 253 9.00 1.43 -3.49
N ARG A 254 8.83 2.15 -2.37
CA ARG A 254 9.97 2.72 -1.63
C ARG A 254 10.87 1.64 -1.04
N ALA A 255 10.31 0.56 -0.49
CA ALA A 255 11.07 -0.58 -0.02
C ALA A 255 11.89 -1.25 -1.14
N HIS A 256 11.30 -1.46 -2.32
CA HIS A 256 12.00 -1.95 -3.50
C HIS A 256 13.15 -1.02 -3.91
N LEU A 257 12.93 0.30 -3.96
CA LEU A 257 14.01 1.26 -4.29
C LEU A 257 15.18 1.15 -3.33
N VAL A 258 14.93 1.05 -2.03
CA VAL A 258 15.99 0.86 -1.03
C VAL A 258 16.77 -0.42 -1.31
N ARG A 259 16.09 -1.55 -1.50
CA ARG A 259 16.75 -2.83 -1.82
C ARG A 259 17.55 -2.75 -3.10
N LEU A 260 16.96 -2.27 -4.19
CA LEU A 260 17.61 -2.18 -5.50
C LEU A 260 18.87 -1.32 -5.45
N ASN A 261 18.83 -0.19 -4.74
CA ASN A 261 20.01 0.65 -4.51
C ASN A 261 21.10 -0.11 -3.74
N LYS A 262 20.75 -0.78 -2.64
CA LYS A 262 21.71 -1.56 -1.82
C LYS A 262 22.28 -2.76 -2.55
N LEU A 263 21.56 -3.29 -3.54
CA LEU A 263 22.00 -4.39 -4.40
C LEU A 263 22.78 -3.92 -5.64
N GLY A 264 22.91 -2.61 -5.86
CA GLY A 264 23.67 -2.04 -6.98
C GLY A 264 22.93 -2.07 -8.32
N TYR A 265 21.59 -2.14 -8.32
CA TYR A 265 20.77 -2.17 -9.53
C TYR A 265 20.33 -0.76 -9.99
N SER A 266 21.23 0.22 -9.99
CA SER A 266 20.90 1.61 -10.35
C SER A 266 20.37 1.75 -11.78
N GLY A 267 20.89 0.98 -12.73
CA GLY A 267 20.43 1.04 -14.13
C GLY A 267 18.96 0.66 -14.31
N ALA A 268 18.43 -0.28 -13.52
CA ALA A 268 17.00 -0.62 -13.57
C ALA A 268 16.12 0.47 -12.94
N ILE A 269 16.64 1.18 -11.94
CA ILE A 269 15.96 2.33 -11.33
C ILE A 269 15.91 3.48 -12.34
N GLU A 270 17.04 3.83 -12.95
CA GLU A 270 17.14 4.89 -13.96
C GLU A 270 16.19 4.61 -15.15
N GLU A 271 16.18 3.38 -15.66
CA GLU A 271 15.26 2.97 -16.74
C GLU A 271 13.78 3.13 -16.34
N ALA A 272 13.42 2.75 -15.10
CA ALA A 272 12.06 2.90 -14.60
C ALA A 272 11.66 4.38 -14.43
N GLU A 273 12.57 5.22 -13.92
CA GLU A 273 12.37 6.66 -13.76
C GLU A 273 12.17 7.37 -15.10
N GLU A 274 13.00 7.05 -16.11
CA GLU A 274 12.89 7.61 -17.46
C GLU A 274 11.52 7.29 -18.08
N ARG A 275 11.12 6.01 -18.04
CA ARG A 275 9.82 5.56 -18.59
C ARG A 275 8.64 6.23 -17.88
N LEU A 276 8.66 6.32 -16.55
CA LEU A 276 7.55 6.88 -15.79
C LEU A 276 7.47 8.40 -15.88
N SER A 277 8.61 9.10 -15.95
CA SER A 277 8.66 10.56 -16.04
C SER A 277 7.87 11.13 -17.22
N GLU A 278 7.85 10.42 -18.36
CA GLU A 278 7.03 10.82 -19.52
C GLU A 278 5.55 10.46 -19.32
N ILE A 279 5.26 9.26 -18.82
CA ILE A 279 3.90 8.76 -18.62
C ILE A 279 3.15 9.60 -17.58
N GLU A 280 3.79 9.93 -16.45
CA GLU A 280 3.19 10.73 -15.38
C GLU A 280 2.87 12.17 -15.82
N LYS A 281 3.63 12.74 -16.77
CA LYS A 281 3.35 14.08 -17.32
C LYS A 281 2.07 14.12 -18.15
N LEU A 282 1.68 13.01 -18.79
CA LEU A 282 0.43 12.91 -19.53
C LEU A 282 -0.77 12.96 -18.57
N GLY A 283 -0.63 12.31 -17.42
CA GLY A 283 -1.69 12.14 -16.43
C GLY A 283 -2.71 11.06 -16.80
N PRO A 284 -3.37 10.45 -15.80
CA PRO A 284 -4.26 9.30 -16.01
C PRO A 284 -5.46 9.63 -16.91
N GLU A 285 -6.02 10.84 -16.81
CA GLU A 285 -7.18 11.26 -17.61
C GLU A 285 -6.93 11.21 -19.12
N ARG A 286 -5.77 11.71 -19.57
CA ARG A 286 -5.39 11.66 -20.99
C ARG A 286 -5.14 10.24 -21.45
N ILE A 287 -4.44 9.44 -20.64
CA ILE A 287 -4.15 8.05 -20.97
C ILE A 287 -5.46 7.26 -21.09
N ILE A 288 -6.37 7.36 -20.13
CA ILE A 288 -7.65 6.66 -20.12
C ILE A 288 -8.54 7.10 -21.29
N SER A 289 -8.63 8.40 -21.56
CA SER A 289 -9.38 8.93 -22.71
C SER A 289 -8.82 8.41 -24.03
N SER A 290 -7.49 8.25 -24.12
CA SER A 290 -6.84 7.67 -25.29
C SER A 290 -7.17 6.18 -25.47
N VAL A 291 -7.24 5.43 -24.37
CA VAL A 291 -7.58 3.99 -24.37
C VAL A 291 -9.05 3.76 -24.76
N PHE A 292 -9.98 4.40 -24.05
CA PHE A 292 -11.42 4.13 -24.19
C PHE A 292 -12.15 5.05 -25.18
N GLY A 293 -11.60 6.21 -25.49
CA GLY A 293 -12.23 7.25 -26.30
C GLY A 293 -12.52 8.52 -25.47
N GLU A 294 -12.41 9.69 -26.12
CA GLU A 294 -12.71 10.97 -25.47
C GLU A 294 -14.15 11.03 -24.99
N GLY A 295 -14.35 11.48 -23.74
CA GLY A 295 -15.68 11.61 -23.13
C GLY A 295 -16.33 10.30 -22.71
N TYR A 296 -15.67 9.15 -22.91
CA TYR A 296 -16.22 7.83 -22.54
C TYR A 296 -16.01 7.48 -21.06
N CYS A 297 -14.98 8.04 -20.44
CA CYS A 297 -14.64 7.78 -19.05
C CYS A 297 -14.43 9.08 -18.28
N SER A 298 -14.93 9.14 -17.05
CA SER A 298 -14.55 10.16 -16.07
C SER A 298 -13.54 9.56 -15.10
N VAL A 299 -12.44 10.28 -14.84
CA VAL A 299 -11.37 9.83 -13.93
C VAL A 299 -11.54 10.48 -12.57
N LEU A 300 -11.54 9.66 -11.51
CA LEU A 300 -11.72 10.07 -10.13
C LEU A 300 -10.49 9.64 -9.32
N PRO A 301 -9.50 10.52 -9.10
CA PRO A 301 -8.31 10.19 -8.34
C PRO A 301 -8.63 9.86 -6.87
N ALA A 302 -8.14 8.72 -6.38
CA ALA A 302 -8.26 8.35 -4.97
C ALA A 302 -7.23 9.05 -4.08
N VAL A 303 -6.12 9.51 -4.66
CA VAL A 303 -5.03 10.19 -3.96
C VAL A 303 -4.91 11.63 -4.47
N ARG A 304 -4.93 12.59 -3.55
CA ARG A 304 -4.96 14.01 -3.90
C ARG A 304 -3.56 14.59 -4.00
N GLY A 305 -3.23 15.20 -5.14
CA GLY A 305 -1.98 15.95 -5.31
C GLY A 305 -1.98 17.34 -4.67
N ALA A 306 -3.17 17.92 -4.47
CA ALA A 306 -3.32 19.27 -3.92
C ALA A 306 -2.67 19.41 -2.53
N ALA A 307 -2.71 18.35 -1.72
CA ALA A 307 -2.14 18.32 -0.37
C ALA A 307 -0.61 18.29 -0.33
N SER A 308 0.09 17.98 -1.43
CA SER A 308 1.55 18.04 -1.50
C SER A 308 2.05 19.46 -1.83
N LEU A 309 3.20 19.86 -1.27
CA LEU A 309 3.91 21.07 -1.71
C LEU A 309 4.29 21.05 -3.20
N SER A 310 4.50 19.86 -3.75
CA SER A 310 4.78 19.67 -5.20
C SER A 310 3.56 19.88 -6.09
N GLY A 311 2.35 19.88 -5.51
CA GLY A 311 1.07 19.87 -6.25
C GLY A 311 0.82 18.57 -7.03
N ARG A 312 1.67 17.55 -6.90
CA ARG A 312 1.55 16.25 -7.57
C ARG A 312 1.18 15.15 -6.58
N PRO A 313 0.31 14.21 -6.96
CA PRO A 313 -0.02 13.10 -6.09
C PRO A 313 1.20 12.17 -5.94
N PRO A 314 1.41 11.57 -4.76
CA PRO A 314 2.53 10.65 -4.52
C PRO A 314 2.42 9.35 -5.31
N VAL A 315 1.20 8.97 -5.74
CA VAL A 315 0.90 7.83 -6.62
C VAL A 315 -0.32 8.16 -7.49
N PHE A 316 -0.45 7.51 -8.65
CA PHE A 316 -1.61 7.67 -9.53
C PHE A 316 -2.49 6.43 -9.46
N ILE A 317 -3.53 6.49 -8.63
CA ILE A 317 -4.53 5.43 -8.47
C ILE A 317 -5.90 6.08 -8.26
N GLY A 318 -6.94 5.42 -8.74
CA GLY A 318 -8.30 5.90 -8.55
C GLY A 318 -9.32 5.09 -9.32
N ASP A 319 -10.50 5.67 -9.43
CA ASP A 319 -11.65 5.06 -10.09
C ASP A 319 -11.88 5.68 -11.46
N ILE A 320 -12.53 4.92 -12.34
CA ILE A 320 -13.11 5.41 -13.58
C ILE A 320 -14.62 5.14 -13.55
N SER A 321 -15.40 6.13 -13.97
CA SER A 321 -16.81 5.95 -14.30
C SER A 321 -16.92 5.87 -15.81
N ILE A 322 -17.48 4.78 -16.32
CA ILE A 322 -17.61 4.53 -17.75
C ILE A 322 -19.00 4.97 -18.16
N SER A 323 -19.09 5.91 -19.09
CA SER A 323 -20.36 6.38 -19.65
C SER A 323 -20.68 5.55 -20.89
N ASP A 324 -21.35 4.43 -20.70
CA ASP A 324 -21.84 3.58 -21.79
C ASP A 324 -23.34 3.27 -21.66
N ASP A 325 -23.89 2.66 -22.72
CA ASP A 325 -25.30 2.24 -22.79
C ASP A 325 -25.62 1.08 -21.82
N HIS A 326 -24.60 0.51 -21.14
CA HIS A 326 -24.71 -0.57 -20.18
C HIS A 326 -24.64 -0.03 -18.75
N SER A 327 -25.72 0.62 -18.32
CA SER A 327 -25.88 1.19 -16.98
C SER A 327 -25.21 0.37 -15.86
N GLY A 328 -24.17 0.91 -15.22
CA GLY A 328 -23.56 0.34 -14.00
C GLY A 328 -22.09 -0.08 -14.10
N GLN A 329 -21.39 0.19 -15.21
CA GLN A 329 -19.95 -0.09 -15.31
C GLN A 329 -19.12 0.96 -14.56
N HIS A 330 -18.11 0.46 -13.84
CA HIS A 330 -17.08 1.28 -13.22
C HIS A 330 -15.74 0.58 -13.39
N GLY A 331 -14.66 1.24 -13.04
CA GLY A 331 -13.36 0.60 -13.03
C GLY A 331 -12.40 1.26 -12.08
N HIS A 332 -11.21 0.68 -12.02
CA HIS A 332 -10.09 1.20 -11.26
C HIS A 332 -8.90 1.35 -12.18
N TYR A 333 -8.11 2.40 -11.98
CA TYR A 333 -6.86 2.60 -12.69
C TYR A 333 -5.70 2.72 -11.72
N ARG A 334 -4.50 2.38 -12.21
CA ARG A 334 -3.24 2.60 -11.49
C ARG A 334 -2.11 2.80 -12.48
N ILE A 335 -1.27 3.80 -12.23
CA ILE A 335 0.07 3.90 -12.84
C ILE A 335 1.08 3.33 -11.85
N LYS A 336 1.95 2.46 -12.34
CA LYS A 336 2.96 1.78 -11.55
C LYS A 336 4.06 2.74 -11.08
N GLU A 337 4.56 2.51 -9.88
CA GLU A 337 5.57 3.33 -9.24
C GLU A 337 6.99 2.83 -9.56
N VAL A 338 7.98 3.73 -9.50
CA VAL A 338 9.38 3.49 -9.91
C VAL A 338 9.96 2.21 -9.33
N GLY A 339 9.95 2.05 -8.01
CA GLY A 339 10.58 0.90 -7.36
C GLY A 339 9.96 -0.43 -7.75
N SER A 340 8.62 -0.48 -7.78
CA SER A 340 7.94 -1.67 -8.25
C SER A 340 8.22 -1.93 -9.73
N LEU A 341 8.26 -0.90 -10.58
CA LEU A 341 8.56 -1.06 -12.02
C LEU A 341 9.98 -1.58 -12.23
N ALA A 342 10.97 -0.99 -11.58
CA ALA A 342 12.37 -1.43 -11.63
C ALA A 342 12.53 -2.90 -11.19
N ASP A 343 11.88 -3.29 -10.10
CA ASP A 343 11.85 -4.68 -9.62
C ASP A 343 11.28 -5.64 -10.68
N LYS A 344 10.20 -5.26 -11.37
CA LYS A 344 9.62 -6.05 -12.47
C LYS A 344 10.48 -6.07 -13.73
N ILE A 345 11.18 -4.98 -14.06
CA ILE A 345 12.10 -4.94 -15.22
C ILE A 345 13.22 -5.95 -15.00
N LEU A 346 13.76 -6.05 -13.79
CA LEU A 346 14.79 -7.05 -13.48
C LEU A 346 14.27 -8.50 -13.54
N ASP A 347 13.04 -8.74 -13.09
CA ASP A 347 12.43 -10.09 -13.11
C ASP A 347 12.00 -10.53 -14.51
N LYS A 348 11.41 -9.62 -15.31
CA LYS A 348 10.68 -9.97 -16.55
C LYS A 348 11.14 -9.27 -17.82
N GLY A 349 11.99 -8.25 -17.71
CA GLY A 349 12.39 -7.38 -18.82
C GLY A 349 11.27 -6.43 -19.25
N ASN A 350 10.29 -6.93 -20.00
CA ASN A 350 9.15 -6.11 -20.46
C ASN A 350 8.04 -6.05 -19.41
N VAL A 351 7.33 -4.93 -19.30
CA VAL A 351 6.23 -4.74 -18.34
C VAL A 351 5.08 -4.02 -19.03
N MET A 352 3.97 -4.74 -19.27
CA MET A 352 2.79 -4.17 -19.95
C MET A 352 1.84 -3.47 -18.98
N ASP A 353 1.86 -3.81 -17.69
CA ASP A 353 0.97 -3.24 -16.68
C ASP A 353 1.55 -1.97 -16.02
N ILE A 354 2.21 -1.10 -16.81
CA ILE A 354 2.61 0.23 -16.31
C ILE A 354 1.36 1.06 -16.05
N MET A 355 0.47 1.13 -17.04
CA MET A 355 -0.92 1.57 -16.84
C MET A 355 -1.81 0.33 -16.70
N GLY A 356 -2.28 0.08 -15.48
CA GLY A 356 -3.25 -0.98 -15.21
C GLY A 356 -4.66 -0.40 -15.12
N VAL A 357 -5.61 -1.00 -15.83
CA VAL A 357 -7.04 -0.69 -15.71
C VAL A 357 -7.82 -1.97 -15.45
N THR A 358 -8.75 -1.94 -14.51
CA THR A 358 -9.72 -3.00 -14.28
C THR A 358 -11.12 -2.45 -14.50
N VAL A 359 -11.82 -2.94 -15.51
CA VAL A 359 -13.23 -2.66 -15.78
C VAL A 359 -14.09 -3.71 -15.07
N VAL A 360 -15.08 -3.25 -14.32
CA VAL A 360 -15.93 -4.08 -13.48
C VAL A 360 -17.37 -3.99 -13.98
N SER A 361 -17.93 -5.15 -14.34
CA SER A 361 -19.27 -5.28 -14.89
C SER A 361 -20.21 -6.00 -13.92
N SER A 362 -21.52 -5.79 -14.07
CA SER A 362 -22.53 -6.35 -13.17
C SER A 362 -22.76 -7.86 -13.34
N SER A 363 -22.44 -8.40 -14.52
CA SER A 363 -22.65 -9.82 -14.85
C SER A 363 -21.59 -10.34 -15.81
N SER A 364 -21.47 -11.66 -15.91
CA SER A 364 -20.56 -12.33 -16.84
C SER A 364 -20.84 -11.92 -18.30
N MET A 365 -22.10 -11.92 -18.73
CA MET A 365 -22.47 -11.50 -20.09
C MET A 365 -22.03 -10.06 -20.39
N SER A 366 -22.33 -9.12 -19.47
CA SER A 366 -21.92 -7.72 -19.63
C SER A 366 -20.39 -7.57 -19.65
N SER A 367 -19.66 -8.33 -18.84
CA SER A 367 -18.19 -8.34 -18.88
C SER A 367 -17.65 -8.84 -20.23
N VAL A 368 -18.28 -9.88 -20.80
CA VAL A 368 -17.90 -10.41 -22.12
C VAL A 368 -18.21 -9.41 -23.22
N GLU A 369 -19.42 -8.82 -23.22
CA GLU A 369 -19.82 -7.82 -24.20
C GLU A 369 -18.90 -6.61 -24.17
N THR A 370 -18.59 -6.09 -22.98
CA THR A 370 -17.65 -4.97 -22.80
C THR A 370 -16.25 -5.29 -23.32
N PHE A 371 -15.75 -6.49 -23.01
CA PHE A 371 -14.45 -6.94 -23.52
C PHE A 371 -14.45 -7.00 -25.04
N VAL A 372 -15.46 -7.63 -25.64
CA VAL A 372 -15.58 -7.79 -27.10
C VAL A 372 -15.72 -6.43 -27.79
N ASP A 373 -16.55 -5.53 -27.24
CA ASP A 373 -16.73 -4.17 -27.75
C ASP A 373 -15.43 -3.37 -27.67
N PHE A 374 -14.66 -3.50 -26.58
CA PHE A 374 -13.34 -2.88 -26.47
C PHE A 374 -12.39 -3.41 -27.57
N ILE A 375 -12.37 -4.72 -27.81
CA ILE A 375 -11.53 -5.29 -28.87
C ILE A 375 -11.95 -4.78 -30.24
N SER A 376 -13.23 -4.87 -30.59
CA SER A 376 -13.70 -4.57 -31.95
C SER A 376 -13.70 -3.07 -32.25
N ASN A 377 -14.07 -2.22 -31.28
CA ASN A 377 -14.22 -0.78 -31.50
C ASN A 377 -12.97 0.02 -31.15
N ARG A 378 -12.07 -0.49 -30.30
CA ARG A 378 -10.84 0.21 -29.91
C ARG A 378 -9.60 -0.48 -30.44
N LEU A 379 -9.37 -1.73 -30.04
CA LEU A 379 -8.09 -2.39 -30.30
C LEU A 379 -7.89 -2.79 -31.77
N ASN A 380 -8.94 -3.26 -32.45
CA ASN A 380 -8.92 -3.70 -33.85
C ASN A 380 -9.46 -2.66 -34.83
N SER A 381 -9.71 -1.42 -34.40
CA SER A 381 -10.22 -0.38 -35.29
C SER A 381 -9.15 0.11 -36.28
N GLU A 382 -9.56 0.48 -37.50
CA GLU A 382 -8.63 0.95 -38.56
C GLU A 382 -7.88 2.23 -38.18
N VAL A 383 -8.44 3.03 -37.28
CA VAL A 383 -7.88 4.30 -36.79
C VAL A 383 -7.63 4.19 -35.29
N THR A 384 -6.91 3.16 -34.88
CA THR A 384 -6.51 2.96 -33.48
C THR A 384 -5.13 3.55 -33.20
N ASN A 385 -4.98 4.12 -32.01
CA ASN A 385 -3.69 4.48 -31.43
C ASN A 385 -3.14 3.38 -30.50
N LEU A 386 -3.79 2.22 -30.47
CA LEU A 386 -3.44 1.08 -29.62
C LEU A 386 -2.71 0.03 -30.45
N THR A 387 -1.55 -0.43 -29.97
CA THR A 387 -0.77 -1.50 -30.62
C THR A 387 -0.73 -2.74 -29.72
N PRO A 388 -1.43 -3.83 -30.06
CA PRO A 388 -1.40 -5.08 -29.29
C PRO A 388 0.02 -5.57 -29.02
N CYS A 389 0.31 -5.96 -27.78
CA CYS A 389 1.62 -6.51 -27.41
C CYS A 389 1.47 -7.52 -26.27
N PRO A 390 1.91 -8.77 -26.42
CA PRO A 390 1.84 -9.78 -25.36
C PRO A 390 2.62 -9.38 -24.11
N SER A 391 2.02 -9.63 -22.94
CA SER A 391 2.73 -9.63 -21.66
C SER A 391 3.82 -10.71 -21.60
N PRO A 392 4.88 -10.53 -20.79
CA PRO A 392 5.93 -11.54 -20.62
C PRO A 392 5.37 -12.92 -20.25
N GLY A 393 5.83 -13.95 -20.97
CA GLY A 393 5.38 -15.34 -20.77
C GLY A 393 4.00 -15.64 -21.35
N LYS A 394 3.41 -14.74 -22.14
CA LYS A 394 2.18 -14.98 -22.91
C LYS A 394 2.49 -14.98 -24.40
N GLU A 395 1.77 -15.83 -25.13
CA GLU A 395 1.91 -15.95 -26.59
C GLU A 395 1.15 -14.84 -27.33
N HIS A 396 0.07 -14.35 -26.72
CA HIS A 396 -0.86 -13.42 -27.34
C HIS A 396 -1.13 -12.18 -26.47
N ALA A 397 -1.55 -11.10 -27.12
CA ALA A 397 -1.90 -9.83 -26.47
C ALA A 397 -3.22 -9.91 -25.68
N LEU A 398 -4.10 -10.84 -26.06
CA LEU A 398 -5.33 -11.13 -25.35
C LEU A 398 -5.20 -12.42 -24.52
N TYR A 399 -5.77 -12.40 -23.32
CA TYR A 399 -5.78 -13.55 -22.43
C TYR A 399 -7.16 -13.71 -21.79
N VAL A 400 -7.76 -14.88 -21.92
CA VAL A 400 -9.09 -15.20 -21.39
C VAL A 400 -8.97 -16.44 -20.52
N GLN A 401 -9.38 -16.33 -19.27
CA GLN A 401 -9.39 -17.42 -18.30
C GLN A 401 -10.76 -17.51 -17.65
N GLY A 402 -11.30 -18.73 -17.51
CA GLY A 402 -12.62 -18.96 -16.91
C GLY A 402 -13.02 -20.42 -16.98
N ASP A 403 -14.25 -20.72 -16.56
CA ASP A 403 -14.85 -22.02 -16.84
C ASP A 403 -15.10 -22.21 -18.35
N GLN A 404 -15.44 -23.45 -18.73
CA GLN A 404 -15.64 -23.81 -20.13
C GLN A 404 -16.72 -22.94 -20.80
N ASP A 405 -17.78 -22.60 -20.06
CA ASP A 405 -18.90 -21.83 -20.59
C ASP A 405 -18.49 -20.37 -20.84
N TYR A 406 -17.78 -19.75 -19.89
CA TYR A 406 -17.23 -18.40 -20.04
C TYR A 406 -16.27 -18.30 -21.23
N VAL A 407 -15.30 -19.22 -21.31
CA VAL A 407 -14.30 -19.25 -22.38
C VAL A 407 -14.97 -19.44 -23.76
N SER A 408 -15.95 -20.34 -23.84
CA SER A 408 -16.69 -20.59 -25.09
C SER A 408 -17.53 -19.39 -25.50
N LEU A 409 -18.15 -18.70 -24.52
CA LEU A 409 -18.96 -17.51 -24.76
C LEU A 409 -18.11 -16.35 -25.30
N VAL A 410 -16.95 -16.05 -24.69
CA VAL A 410 -16.03 -15.00 -25.17
C VAL A 410 -15.58 -15.30 -26.60
N ARG A 411 -15.19 -16.55 -26.87
CA ARG A 411 -14.76 -16.98 -28.19
C ARG A 411 -15.85 -16.79 -29.25
N SER A 412 -17.08 -17.20 -28.95
CA SER A 412 -18.22 -17.03 -29.87
C SER A 412 -18.49 -15.57 -30.17
N LYS A 413 -18.55 -14.73 -29.13
CA LYS A 413 -18.85 -13.30 -29.28
C LYS A 413 -17.75 -12.55 -30.07
N LEU A 414 -16.49 -12.93 -29.91
CA LEU A 414 -15.40 -12.39 -30.74
C LEU A 414 -15.63 -12.70 -32.22
N ILE A 415 -15.98 -13.94 -32.57
CA ILE A 415 -16.30 -14.34 -33.96
C ILE A 415 -17.50 -13.54 -34.47
N ASP A 416 -18.57 -13.44 -33.69
CA ASP A 416 -19.78 -12.71 -34.06
C ASP A 416 -19.52 -11.21 -34.29
N SER A 417 -18.48 -10.67 -33.64
CA SER A 417 -18.04 -9.28 -33.79
C SER A 417 -17.06 -9.04 -34.96
N GLY A 418 -16.76 -10.08 -35.75
CA GLY A 418 -15.88 -9.98 -36.93
C GLY A 418 -14.41 -10.35 -36.67
N VAL A 419 -14.08 -10.92 -35.51
CA VAL A 419 -12.75 -11.49 -35.25
C VAL A 419 -12.73 -12.94 -35.72
N ASP A 420 -12.48 -13.16 -37.01
CA ASP A 420 -12.59 -14.48 -37.68
C ASP A 420 -11.71 -15.58 -37.08
N ARG A 421 -10.57 -15.21 -36.46
CA ARG A 421 -9.60 -16.15 -35.87
C ARG A 421 -9.20 -15.73 -34.46
N PRO A 422 -10.09 -15.86 -33.45
CA PRO A 422 -9.79 -15.44 -32.08
C PRO A 422 -8.57 -16.14 -31.48
N ASP A 423 -8.34 -17.41 -31.84
CA ASP A 423 -7.19 -18.20 -31.35
C ASP A 423 -5.84 -17.67 -31.83
N ASP A 424 -5.79 -16.87 -32.91
CA ASP A 424 -4.54 -16.22 -33.36
C ASP A 424 -4.23 -14.95 -32.52
N MET A 425 -5.24 -14.40 -31.85
CA MET A 425 -5.17 -13.15 -31.10
C MET A 425 -5.22 -13.32 -29.58
N ALA A 426 -5.78 -14.44 -29.10
CA ALA A 426 -6.10 -14.66 -27.71
C ALA A 426 -5.66 -16.05 -27.22
N GLN A 427 -5.03 -16.06 -26.04
CA GLN A 427 -4.79 -17.27 -25.28
C GLN A 427 -6.01 -17.59 -24.41
N PHE A 428 -6.66 -18.73 -24.65
CA PHE A 428 -7.80 -19.21 -23.86
C PHE A 428 -7.36 -20.30 -22.87
N VAL A 429 -7.67 -20.10 -21.59
CA VAL A 429 -7.34 -21.03 -20.50
C VAL A 429 -8.61 -21.42 -19.76
N VAL A 430 -8.96 -22.70 -19.86
CA VAL A 430 -10.08 -23.26 -19.08
C VAL A 430 -9.58 -23.65 -17.70
N HIS A 431 -10.39 -23.39 -16.68
CA HIS A 431 -10.11 -23.79 -15.31
C HIS A 431 -9.87 -25.30 -15.17
N ASP A 432 -8.94 -25.66 -14.28
CA ASP A 432 -8.67 -27.07 -13.92
C ASP A 432 -9.68 -27.52 -12.85
N THR A 433 -10.77 -28.15 -13.28
CA THR A 433 -11.89 -28.55 -12.42
C THR A 433 -11.49 -29.52 -11.32
N ASP A 434 -10.50 -30.38 -11.57
CA ASP A 434 -10.00 -31.32 -10.57
C ASP A 434 -9.25 -30.55 -9.48
N LYS A 435 -8.36 -29.62 -9.86
CA LYS A 435 -7.65 -28.77 -8.92
C LYS A 435 -8.62 -27.88 -8.12
N GLU A 436 -9.63 -27.30 -8.76
CA GLU A 436 -10.65 -26.49 -8.10
C GLU A 436 -11.45 -27.30 -7.08
N SER A 437 -11.82 -28.54 -7.41
CA SER A 437 -12.53 -29.43 -6.50
C SER A 437 -11.70 -29.76 -5.27
N LEU A 438 -10.40 -30.01 -5.43
CA LEU A 438 -9.50 -30.29 -4.29
C LEU A 438 -9.28 -29.04 -3.42
N ARG A 439 -9.05 -27.90 -4.07
CA ARG A 439 -8.81 -26.63 -3.39
C ARG A 439 -10.07 -26.07 -2.71
N GLY A 440 -11.25 -26.38 -3.26
CA GLY A 440 -12.54 -25.93 -2.78
C GLY A 440 -12.91 -24.51 -3.21
N TYR A 441 -12.25 -23.96 -4.23
CA TYR A 441 -12.60 -22.68 -4.85
C TYR A 441 -12.07 -22.54 -6.28
N LYS A 442 -12.75 -21.71 -7.07
CA LYS A 442 -12.46 -21.51 -8.50
C LYS A 442 -11.25 -20.62 -8.74
N ASP A 443 -10.55 -20.81 -9.86
CA ASP A 443 -9.56 -19.84 -10.30
C ASP A 443 -10.23 -18.49 -10.69
N LEU A 444 -9.41 -17.47 -10.89
CA LEU A 444 -9.87 -16.17 -11.37
C LEU A 444 -10.51 -16.32 -12.76
N THR A 445 -11.71 -15.77 -12.92
CA THR A 445 -12.36 -15.58 -14.23
C THR A 445 -12.11 -14.16 -14.72
N VAL A 446 -11.45 -14.00 -15.86
CA VAL A 446 -11.02 -12.70 -16.37
C VAL A 446 -10.75 -12.73 -17.87
N SER A 447 -11.07 -11.62 -18.54
CA SER A 447 -10.55 -11.30 -19.87
C SER A 447 -9.56 -10.14 -19.78
N LYS A 448 -8.42 -10.23 -20.47
CA LYS A 448 -7.35 -9.22 -20.44
C LYS A 448 -6.91 -8.85 -21.84
N ALA A 449 -6.57 -7.58 -22.02
CA ALA A 449 -5.92 -7.05 -23.21
C ALA A 449 -4.65 -6.29 -22.82
N THR A 450 -3.57 -6.51 -23.55
CA THR A 450 -2.27 -5.87 -23.35
C THR A 450 -1.80 -5.21 -24.64
N PHE A 451 -1.40 -3.94 -24.56
CA PHE A 451 -1.06 -3.12 -25.72
C PHE A 451 -0.25 -1.88 -25.32
N TYR A 452 0.37 -1.24 -26.29
CA TYR A 452 0.90 0.11 -26.12
C TYR A 452 -0.15 1.13 -26.59
N ALA A 453 -0.50 2.09 -25.76
CA ALA A 453 -1.31 3.25 -26.15
C ALA A 453 -0.38 4.39 -26.55
N ASN A 454 -0.48 4.87 -27.80
CA ASN A 454 0.24 6.07 -28.22
C ASN A 454 -0.55 7.32 -27.78
N VAL A 455 0.03 8.10 -26.86
CA VAL A 455 -0.57 9.32 -26.32
C VAL A 455 0.45 10.45 -26.51
N ASP A 456 0.12 11.43 -27.36
CA ASP A 456 1.01 12.56 -27.67
C ASP A 456 2.44 12.14 -28.10
N GLY A 457 2.59 10.97 -28.74
CA GLY A 457 3.88 10.42 -29.17
C GLY A 457 4.59 9.54 -28.14
N VAL A 458 4.05 9.44 -26.92
CA VAL A 458 4.56 8.57 -25.85
C VAL A 458 3.85 7.22 -25.93
N MET A 459 4.61 6.13 -25.97
CA MET A 459 4.08 4.77 -25.99
C MET A 459 3.89 4.26 -24.56
N VAL A 460 2.64 4.23 -24.10
CA VAL A 460 2.28 3.82 -22.73
C VAL A 460 1.94 2.33 -22.69
N PRO A 461 2.73 1.46 -22.04
CA PRO A 461 2.38 0.06 -21.86
C PRO A 461 1.15 -0.05 -20.96
N THR A 462 0.10 -0.68 -21.47
CA THR A 462 -1.21 -0.74 -20.82
C THR A 462 -1.73 -2.17 -20.75
N GLU A 463 -2.30 -2.54 -19.60
CA GLU A 463 -3.10 -3.74 -19.40
C GLU A 463 -4.52 -3.34 -18.96
N VAL A 464 -5.53 -3.83 -19.68
CA VAL A 464 -6.95 -3.70 -19.29
C VAL A 464 -7.50 -5.07 -18.95
N GLN A 465 -8.07 -5.21 -17.75
CA GLN A 465 -8.73 -6.42 -17.27
C GLN A 465 -10.24 -6.19 -17.17
N PHE A 466 -11.04 -7.16 -17.59
CA PHE A 466 -12.50 -7.15 -17.53
C PHE A 466 -12.95 -8.27 -16.61
N VAL A 467 -13.66 -7.89 -15.54
CA VAL A 467 -14.13 -8.80 -14.49
C VAL A 467 -15.55 -8.42 -14.07
N THR A 468 -16.23 -9.33 -13.37
CA THR A 468 -17.53 -9.03 -12.75
C THR A 468 -17.36 -8.42 -11.35
N ASN A 469 -18.42 -7.83 -10.79
CA ASN A 469 -18.48 -7.43 -9.39
C ASN A 469 -18.14 -8.59 -8.44
N GLU A 470 -18.64 -9.78 -8.73
CA GLU A 470 -18.39 -10.99 -7.94
C GLU A 470 -16.90 -11.36 -7.99
N GLU A 471 -16.31 -11.43 -9.18
CA GLU A 471 -14.87 -11.72 -9.32
C GLU A 471 -14.01 -10.63 -8.68
N ARG A 472 -14.39 -9.35 -8.82
CA ARG A 472 -13.70 -8.24 -8.15
C ARG A 472 -13.76 -8.38 -6.63
N SER A 473 -14.91 -8.76 -6.08
CA SER A 473 -15.05 -9.05 -4.65
C SER A 473 -14.15 -10.21 -4.22
N ARG A 474 -14.08 -11.29 -5.00
CA ARG A 474 -13.20 -12.45 -4.73
C ARG A 474 -11.71 -12.06 -4.77
N MET A 475 -11.32 -11.17 -5.68
CA MET A 475 -9.96 -10.61 -5.77
C MET A 475 -9.59 -9.66 -4.63
N ARG A 476 -10.57 -9.00 -4.00
CA ARG A 476 -10.32 -8.01 -2.93
C ARG A 476 -10.46 -8.58 -1.53
N ASP A 477 -11.43 -9.46 -1.33
CA ASP A 477 -11.89 -9.90 0.00
C ASP A 477 -12.02 -11.43 0.08
N GLY A 478 -11.85 -12.14 -1.04
CA GLY A 478 -12.07 -13.58 -1.14
C GLY A 478 -10.79 -14.39 -1.23
N GLU A 479 -10.96 -15.64 -1.61
CA GLU A 479 -9.95 -16.68 -1.60
C GLU A 479 -8.86 -16.53 -2.67
N ILE A 480 -9.09 -15.67 -3.67
CA ILE A 480 -8.10 -15.30 -4.69
C ILE A 480 -7.50 -13.91 -4.43
N MET A 481 -7.63 -13.39 -3.21
CA MET A 481 -6.99 -12.13 -2.83
C MET A 481 -5.47 -12.21 -2.99
N HIS A 482 -4.87 -11.05 -3.31
CA HIS A 482 -3.45 -10.96 -3.60
C HIS A 482 -2.55 -11.40 -2.42
N LEU A 483 -2.95 -11.12 -1.16
CA LEU A 483 -2.21 -11.57 0.01
C LEU A 483 -2.18 -13.10 0.18
N VAL A 484 -3.29 -13.78 -0.11
CA VAL A 484 -3.37 -15.26 -0.07
C VAL A 484 -2.44 -15.86 -1.11
N TYR A 485 -2.49 -15.35 -2.35
CA TYR A 485 -1.60 -15.80 -3.41
C TYR A 485 -0.13 -15.57 -3.04
N LYS A 486 0.20 -14.40 -2.49
CA LYS A 486 1.56 -14.06 -2.03
C LYS A 486 2.03 -15.03 -0.94
N TYR A 487 1.20 -15.31 0.05
CA TYR A 487 1.50 -16.24 1.13
C TYR A 487 1.75 -17.66 0.62
N ILE A 488 0.85 -18.20 -0.22
CA ILE A 488 1.01 -19.54 -0.80
C ILE A 488 2.29 -19.63 -1.63
N ARG A 489 2.63 -18.57 -2.38
CA ARG A 489 3.89 -18.51 -3.14
C ARG A 489 5.11 -18.50 -2.20
N GLN A 490 5.07 -17.75 -1.10
CA GLN A 490 6.14 -17.74 -0.09
C GLN A 490 6.33 -19.13 0.53
N GLU A 491 5.23 -19.79 0.91
CA GLU A 491 5.27 -21.12 1.51
C GLU A 491 5.82 -22.17 0.53
N ASN A 492 5.38 -22.13 -0.73
CA ASN A 492 5.91 -23.02 -1.76
C ASN A 492 7.41 -22.80 -2.02
N SER A 493 7.91 -21.57 -1.92
CA SER A 493 9.34 -21.28 -2.01
C SER A 493 10.10 -21.86 -0.81
N LEU A 494 9.59 -21.69 0.41
CA LEU A 494 10.15 -22.29 1.63
C LEU A 494 10.25 -23.80 1.55
N ARG A 495 9.18 -24.47 1.11
CA ARG A 495 9.13 -25.92 0.96
C ARG A 495 10.17 -26.42 -0.04
N ARG A 496 10.31 -25.75 -1.20
CA ARG A 496 11.36 -26.08 -2.18
C ARG A 496 12.75 -25.98 -1.59
N LEU A 497 13.04 -24.95 -0.79
CA LEU A 497 14.33 -24.78 -0.12
C LEU A 497 14.60 -25.89 0.89
N ARG A 498 13.56 -26.41 1.54
CA ARG A 498 13.63 -27.57 2.45
C ARG A 498 13.69 -28.92 1.72
N GLY A 499 13.65 -28.94 0.38
CA GLY A 499 13.58 -30.16 -0.42
C GLY A 499 12.22 -30.86 -0.37
N GLU A 500 11.17 -30.14 0.03
CA GLU A 500 9.79 -30.62 0.09
C GLU A 500 9.03 -30.32 -1.20
N SER A 501 7.99 -31.12 -1.46
CA SER A 501 7.03 -30.84 -2.52
C SER A 501 6.23 -29.56 -2.25
N PRO A 502 5.75 -28.86 -3.29
CA PRO A 502 4.77 -27.78 -3.13
C PRO A 502 3.53 -28.23 -2.36
N LEU A 503 2.81 -27.25 -1.78
CA LEU A 503 1.50 -27.44 -1.17
C LEU A 503 0.56 -28.21 -2.09
N ALA A 504 -0.16 -29.17 -1.51
CA ALA A 504 -1.25 -29.80 -2.21
C ALA A 504 -2.41 -28.80 -2.38
N PRO A 505 -3.23 -28.90 -3.43
CA PRO A 505 -4.36 -27.99 -3.65
C PRO A 505 -5.29 -27.86 -2.43
N GLU A 506 -5.50 -28.93 -1.68
CA GLU A 506 -6.31 -28.96 -0.45
C GLU A 506 -5.74 -28.03 0.64
N ASP A 507 -4.41 -28.00 0.77
CA ASP A 507 -3.70 -27.13 1.72
C ASP A 507 -3.79 -25.66 1.28
N GLU A 508 -3.63 -25.38 -0.02
CA GLU A 508 -3.87 -24.05 -0.60
C GLU A 508 -5.30 -23.57 -0.28
N GLY A 509 -6.27 -24.49 -0.40
CA GLY A 509 -7.66 -24.29 -0.02
C GLY A 509 -7.85 -23.92 1.45
N ALA A 510 -7.22 -24.67 2.35
CA ALA A 510 -7.32 -24.45 3.78
C ALA A 510 -6.71 -23.10 4.19
N ILE A 511 -5.56 -22.75 3.61
CA ILE A 511 -4.91 -21.45 3.82
C ILE A 511 -5.82 -20.31 3.38
N ALA A 512 -6.38 -20.38 2.17
CA ALA A 512 -7.25 -19.33 1.65
C ALA A 512 -8.49 -19.12 2.52
N ARG A 513 -9.16 -20.20 2.94
CA ARG A 513 -10.32 -20.11 3.86
C ARG A 513 -9.97 -19.49 5.21
N LYS A 514 -8.81 -19.88 5.78
CA LYS A 514 -8.33 -19.28 7.03
C LYS A 514 -8.07 -17.78 6.85
N ALA A 515 -7.37 -17.39 5.79
CA ALA A 515 -7.06 -16.00 5.52
C ALA A 515 -8.33 -15.15 5.33
N VAL A 516 -9.29 -15.60 4.51
CA VAL A 516 -10.58 -14.91 4.32
C VAL A 516 -11.31 -14.74 5.66
N ALA A 517 -11.38 -15.80 6.47
CA ALA A 517 -12.03 -15.72 7.78
C ALA A 517 -11.33 -14.72 8.70
N THR A 518 -9.99 -14.77 8.78
CA THR A 518 -9.19 -13.89 9.64
C THR A 518 -9.21 -12.43 9.18
N LEU A 519 -9.24 -12.17 7.87
CA LEU A 519 -9.15 -10.83 7.30
C LEU A 519 -10.51 -10.14 7.11
N SER A 520 -11.61 -10.89 7.13
CA SER A 520 -12.97 -10.33 6.93
C SER A 520 -13.29 -9.14 7.85
N GLY A 521 -12.83 -9.15 9.11
CA GLY A 521 -13.08 -8.08 10.08
C GLY A 521 -12.36 -6.76 9.78
N PHE A 522 -11.34 -6.74 8.90
CA PHE A 522 -10.66 -5.50 8.51
C PHE A 522 -11.55 -4.58 7.69
N LYS A 523 -12.38 -5.16 6.82
CA LYS A 523 -13.28 -4.41 5.94
C LYS A 523 -14.30 -3.61 6.74
N ASP A 524 -14.98 -4.24 7.68
CA ASP A 524 -16.01 -3.59 8.51
C ASP A 524 -15.44 -2.38 9.26
N ARG A 525 -14.20 -2.50 9.75
CA ARG A 525 -13.51 -1.40 10.42
C ARG A 525 -13.10 -0.29 9.45
N SER A 526 -12.56 -0.65 8.29
CA SER A 526 -12.22 0.29 7.22
C SER A 526 -13.44 1.09 6.75
N ASP A 527 -14.60 0.44 6.62
CA ASP A 527 -15.85 1.03 6.14
C ASP A 527 -16.50 1.94 7.20
N SER A 528 -16.16 1.78 8.49
CA SER A 528 -16.58 2.69 9.56
C SER A 528 -15.80 4.01 9.64
N MET A 529 -14.69 4.14 8.88
CA MET A 529 -13.88 5.35 8.88
C MET A 529 -14.58 6.49 8.14
N SER A 530 -14.53 7.69 8.70
CA SER A 530 -15.14 8.88 8.10
C SER A 530 -14.40 10.15 8.52
N ALA A 531 -14.26 11.11 7.60
CA ALA A 531 -13.74 12.43 7.92
C ALA A 531 -14.62 13.21 8.92
N ASP A 532 -15.90 12.86 9.02
CA ASP A 532 -16.85 13.51 9.92
C ASP A 532 -16.93 12.82 11.29
N SER A 533 -16.14 11.77 11.52
CA SER A 533 -16.15 10.99 12.76
C SER A 533 -14.84 11.16 13.53
N TYR A 534 -14.99 11.49 14.82
CA TYR A 534 -13.91 11.44 15.81
C TYR A 534 -14.09 10.25 16.76
N GLU A 535 -14.93 9.28 16.39
CA GLU A 535 -15.08 8.05 17.17
C GLU A 535 -13.77 7.27 17.15
N VAL A 536 -13.39 6.78 18.33
CA VAL A 536 -12.18 5.99 18.53
C VAL A 536 -12.56 4.58 18.99
N ASN A 537 -11.72 3.61 18.68
CA ASN A 537 -11.91 2.22 19.07
C ASN A 537 -12.03 2.11 20.61
N GLN A 538 -13.14 1.56 21.09
CA GLN A 538 -13.42 1.46 22.54
C GLN A 538 -12.39 0.60 23.30
N MET A 539 -11.80 -0.41 22.65
CA MET A 539 -10.72 -1.21 23.24
C MET A 539 -9.44 -0.39 23.33
N ALA A 540 -9.12 0.40 22.30
CA ALA A 540 -7.97 1.31 22.31
C ALA A 540 -8.12 2.40 23.38
N GLU A 541 -9.32 2.97 23.53
CA GLU A 541 -9.64 3.94 24.57
C GLU A 541 -9.56 3.34 25.97
N SER A 542 -10.20 2.19 26.20
CA SER A 542 -10.17 1.51 27.50
C SER A 542 -8.73 1.20 27.90
N TYR A 543 -7.90 0.84 26.93
CA TYR A 543 -6.49 0.57 27.14
C TYR A 543 -5.70 1.84 27.46
N PHE A 544 -5.92 2.94 26.71
CA PHE A 544 -5.35 4.27 27.02
C PHE A 544 -5.68 4.70 28.45
N ALA A 545 -6.96 4.62 28.85
CA ALA A 545 -7.42 5.04 30.18
C ALA A 545 -6.73 4.28 31.33
N ASN A 546 -6.27 3.05 31.07
CA ASN A 546 -5.64 2.19 32.07
C ASN A 546 -4.10 2.24 32.06
N ASN A 547 -3.46 2.61 30.94
CA ASN A 547 -2.03 2.38 30.73
C ASN A 547 -1.21 3.60 30.30
N TRP A 548 -1.81 4.80 30.18
CA TRP A 548 -1.11 6.04 29.76
C TRP A 548 0.19 6.33 30.55
N LEU A 549 0.30 5.82 31.78
CA LEU A 549 1.50 5.94 32.62
C LEU A 549 2.31 4.64 32.78
N ASP A 550 1.80 3.47 32.39
CA ASP A 550 2.36 2.15 32.74
C ASP A 550 3.03 1.44 31.55
N GLU A 551 2.73 1.82 30.30
CA GLU A 551 3.24 1.10 29.13
C GLU A 551 4.70 1.37 28.74
N SER A 552 5.31 2.39 29.34
CA SER A 552 6.76 2.58 29.30
C SER A 552 7.54 1.38 29.87
N ASP A 553 6.88 0.46 30.59
CA ASP A 553 7.51 -0.64 31.31
C ASP A 553 7.87 -1.87 30.45
N ARG A 554 7.34 -1.99 29.22
CA ARG A 554 7.49 -3.22 28.43
C ARG A 554 8.61 -3.21 27.38
N PHE A 555 9.36 -2.13 27.22
CA PHE A 555 10.58 -2.11 26.39
C PHE A 555 11.80 -2.69 27.12
N ARG A 556 11.74 -4.01 27.34
CA ARG A 556 12.92 -4.88 27.44
C ARG A 556 12.67 -6.08 26.53
N VAL A 557 12.93 -5.91 25.24
CA VAL A 557 13.47 -7.03 24.47
C VAL A 557 14.87 -6.59 24.09
N SER A 558 15.80 -7.13 24.87
CA SER A 558 17.26 -7.00 24.76
C SER A 558 17.77 -7.37 23.38
#